data_AF-A0A8T3W1Z1-F1
#
_entry.id   AF-A0A8T3W1Z1-F1
#
_cell.length_a   1.000
_cell.length_b   1.000
_cell.length_c   1.000
_cell.angle_alpha   90.00
_cell.angle_beta   90.00
_cell.angle_gamma   90.00
#
_symmetry.space_group_name_H-M   'P 1'
#
loop_
_entity.id
_entity.type
_entity.pdbx_description
1 polymer ?
#
loop_
_entity_poly.entity_id
_entity_poly.type
_entity_poly.pdbx_seq_one_letter_code
_entity_poly.pdbx_strand_id
1 'polypeptide(L)'
;MDPQEIIGYTIEGIKWLGLGIGGAPIAFGIVASIKDVLFSEKIKSQKNLERIAEEEMNKLGMDQSFEVEWGDFFSDYVKKDQDGKYKICIRKSFTASRNLVRHELYHIHRGHMHKKDNIFIRLLKYYFIHEPQAVAYGSFGLKF
;
A
#
# COMPACT_ATOMS: atom_id res chain seq x y z
N MET A 1 -5.83 5.80 -22.58
CA MET A 1 -5.40 7.07 -21.97
C MET A 1 -3.89 7.09 -22.01
N ASP A 2 -3.30 8.15 -22.55
CA ASP A 2 -1.85 8.25 -22.70
C ASP A 2 -1.19 8.43 -21.31
N PRO A 3 -0.12 7.68 -20.98
CA PRO A 3 0.69 7.92 -19.79
C PRO A 3 1.05 9.40 -19.55
N GLN A 4 1.26 10.18 -20.62
CA GLN A 4 1.57 11.61 -20.49
C GLN A 4 0.36 12.45 -20.04
N GLU A 5 -0.85 12.11 -20.47
CA GLU A 5 -2.09 12.77 -20.02
C GLU A 5 -2.33 12.52 -18.53
N ILE A 6 -2.11 11.29 -18.07
CA ILE A 6 -2.27 10.91 -16.65
C ILE A 6 -1.30 11.72 -15.78
N ILE A 7 -0.03 11.85 -16.20
CA ILE A 7 0.97 12.66 -15.50
C ILE A 7 0.56 14.14 -15.46
N GLY A 8 0.04 14.68 -16.57
CA GLY A 8 -0.43 16.06 -16.67
C GLY A 8 -1.53 16.40 -15.66
N TYR A 9 -2.63 15.64 -15.66
CA TYR A 9 -3.74 15.84 -14.71
C TYR A 9 -3.31 15.70 -13.26
N THR A 10 -2.35 14.81 -13.03
CA THR A 10 -1.91 14.53 -11.67
C THR A 10 -1.03 15.64 -11.10
N ILE A 11 -0.12 16.19 -11.90
CA ILE A 11 0.68 17.36 -11.54
C ILE A 11 -0.22 18.57 -11.26
N GLU A 12 -1.28 18.73 -12.07
CA GLU A 12 -2.25 19.79 -11.87
C GLU A 12 -3.05 19.61 -10.57
N GLY A 13 -3.49 18.38 -10.25
CA GLY A 13 -4.13 18.06 -8.96
C GLY A 13 -3.23 18.30 -7.74
N ILE A 14 -1.93 17.99 -7.84
CA ILE A 14 -0.94 18.25 -6.78
C ILE A 14 -0.79 19.76 -6.53
N LYS A 15 -0.80 20.59 -7.58
CA LYS A 15 -0.72 22.06 -7.44
C LYS A 15 -1.91 22.62 -6.67
N TRP A 16 -3.12 22.08 -6.87
CA TRP A 16 -4.32 22.49 -6.14
C TRP A 16 -4.31 22.04 -4.67
N LEU A 17 -3.73 20.87 -4.38
CA LEU A 17 -3.62 20.34 -3.02
C LEU A 17 -2.58 21.07 -2.16
N GLY A 18 -1.48 21.55 -2.76
CA GLY A 18 -0.43 22.28 -2.05
C GLY A 18 -0.85 23.63 -1.44
N LEU A 19 -2.00 24.17 -1.84
CA LEU A 19 -2.52 25.45 -1.36
C LEU A 19 -3.38 25.36 -0.07
N GLY A 20 -3.61 24.15 0.46
CA GLY A 20 -4.36 23.93 1.70
C GLY A 20 -3.59 23.05 2.71
N ILE A 21 -3.73 23.34 4.00
CA ILE A 21 -2.96 22.81 5.15
C ILE A 21 -3.04 21.27 5.34
N GLY A 22 -3.69 20.53 4.43
CA GLY A 22 -3.74 19.05 4.41
C GLY A 22 -3.12 18.39 3.17
N GLY A 23 -2.48 19.15 2.27
CA GLY A 23 -2.11 18.68 0.93
C GLY A 23 -0.90 17.75 0.83
N ALA A 24 0.04 17.81 1.77
CA ALA A 24 1.32 17.08 1.64
C ALA A 24 1.18 15.54 1.66
N PRO A 25 0.36 14.92 2.55
CA PRO A 25 0.12 13.47 2.51
C PRO A 25 -0.62 13.03 1.24
N ILE A 26 -1.57 13.85 0.76
CA ILE A 26 -2.37 13.56 -0.44
C ILE A 26 -1.51 13.68 -1.70
N ALA A 27 -0.72 14.74 -1.82
CA ALA A 27 0.22 14.92 -2.92
C ALA A 27 1.27 13.80 -2.98
N PHE A 28 1.76 13.34 -1.82
CA PHE A 28 2.68 12.21 -1.74
C PHE A 28 2.02 10.89 -2.17
N GLY A 29 0.80 10.60 -1.71
CA GLY A 29 0.02 9.44 -2.13
C GLY A 29 -0.26 9.42 -3.63
N ILE A 30 -0.47 10.60 -4.22
CA ILE A 30 -0.70 10.78 -5.65
C ILE A 30 0.58 10.49 -6.47
N VAL A 31 1.74 11.06 -6.10
CA VAL A 31 3.02 10.82 -6.81
C VAL A 31 3.43 9.35 -6.71
N ALA A 32 3.26 8.75 -5.53
CA ALA A 32 3.47 7.32 -5.31
C ALA A 32 2.60 6.46 -6.24
N SER A 33 1.30 6.77 -6.31
CA SER A 33 0.34 6.07 -7.18
C SER A 33 0.74 6.09 -8.65
N ILE A 34 1.27 7.21 -9.17
CA ILE A 34 1.74 7.30 -10.57
C ILE A 34 2.94 6.37 -10.80
N LYS A 35 3.94 6.42 -9.92
CA LYS A 35 5.12 5.56 -10.03
C LYS A 35 4.71 4.09 -10.07
N ASP A 36 3.68 3.73 -9.31
CA ASP A 36 3.19 2.36 -9.19
C ASP A 36 2.42 1.87 -10.40
N VAL A 37 1.68 2.80 -11.01
CA VAL A 37 1.01 2.53 -12.28
C VAL A 37 2.04 2.27 -13.38
N LEU A 38 3.11 3.08 -13.45
CA LEU A 38 4.04 3.10 -14.58
C LEU A 38 5.25 2.15 -14.45
N PHE A 39 5.81 1.99 -13.26
CA PHE A 39 7.12 1.35 -13.09
C PHE A 39 7.13 0.13 -12.14
N SER A 40 6.05 -0.12 -11.40
CA SER A 40 5.99 -1.31 -10.54
C SER A 40 5.70 -2.57 -11.35
N GLU A 41 6.39 -3.67 -11.00
CA GLU A 41 6.05 -5.00 -11.49
C GLU A 41 4.56 -5.30 -11.20
N LYS A 42 3.81 -5.63 -12.25
CA LYS A 42 2.37 -5.97 -12.14
C LYS A 42 2.21 -7.43 -11.78
N ILE A 43 1.22 -7.69 -10.93
CA ILE A 43 0.90 -9.05 -10.50
C ILE A 43 -0.05 -9.66 -11.53
N LYS A 44 0.41 -10.71 -12.22
CA LYS A 44 -0.34 -11.33 -13.33
C LYS A 44 -1.02 -12.65 -12.99
N SER A 45 -0.65 -13.27 -11.88
CA SER A 45 -1.16 -14.58 -11.46
C SER A 45 -1.00 -14.78 -9.96
N GLN A 46 -1.70 -15.77 -9.41
CA GLN A 46 -1.59 -16.16 -8.00
C GLN A 46 -0.16 -16.57 -7.62
N LYS A 47 0.49 -17.40 -8.45
CA LYS A 47 1.90 -17.78 -8.25
C LYS A 47 2.85 -16.58 -8.26
N ASN A 48 2.56 -15.56 -9.10
CA ASN A 48 3.34 -14.33 -9.14
C ASN A 48 3.13 -13.50 -7.87
N LEU A 49 1.90 -13.44 -7.33
CA LEU A 49 1.57 -12.78 -6.06
C LEU A 49 2.31 -13.44 -4.89
N GLU A 50 2.23 -14.77 -4.78
CA GLU A 50 2.92 -15.55 -3.74
C GLU A 50 4.41 -15.31 -3.73
N ARG A 51 5.06 -15.43 -4.89
CA ARG A 51 6.50 -15.16 -5.03
C ARG A 51 6.85 -13.72 -4.61
N ILE A 52 6.08 -12.73 -5.07
CA ILE A 52 6.35 -11.33 -4.72
C ILE A 52 6.19 -11.10 -3.22
N ALA A 53 5.14 -11.63 -2.62
CA ALA A 53 4.91 -11.49 -1.19
C ALA A 53 6.04 -12.14 -0.38
N GLU A 54 6.46 -13.34 -0.74
CA GLU A 54 7.58 -14.04 -0.09
C GLU A 54 8.89 -13.24 -0.21
N GLU A 55 9.23 -12.75 -1.42
CA GLU A 55 10.42 -11.92 -1.63
C GLU A 55 10.41 -10.66 -0.77
N GLU A 56 9.28 -9.96 -0.69
CA GLU A 56 9.18 -8.69 0.04
C GLU A 56 9.09 -8.91 1.56
N MET A 57 8.51 -10.03 2.02
CA MET A 57 8.56 -10.43 3.43
C MET A 57 9.96 -10.75 3.89
N ASN A 58 10.73 -11.49 3.08
CA ASN A 58 12.13 -11.77 3.36
C ASN A 58 12.95 -10.48 3.49
N LYS A 59 12.68 -9.46 2.66
CA LYS A 59 13.33 -8.13 2.78
C LYS A 59 12.92 -7.35 4.03
N LEU A 60 11.73 -7.60 4.55
CA LEU A 60 11.24 -7.04 5.80
C LEU A 60 11.72 -7.83 7.03
N GLY A 61 12.31 -9.01 6.84
CA GLY A 61 12.71 -9.89 7.93
C GLY A 61 11.52 -10.42 8.72
N MET A 62 10.37 -10.62 8.05
CA MET A 62 9.17 -11.16 8.67
C MET A 62 9.25 -12.69 8.72
N ASP A 63 9.09 -13.28 9.90
CA ASP A 63 9.10 -14.72 10.17
C ASP A 63 7.68 -15.31 10.34
N GLN A 64 6.67 -14.48 10.17
CA GLN A 64 5.26 -14.80 10.41
C GLN A 64 4.71 -15.66 9.26
N SER A 65 3.90 -16.66 9.60
CA SER A 65 3.14 -17.40 8.59
C SER A 65 2.10 -16.48 7.95
N PHE A 66 2.00 -16.54 6.62
CA PHE A 66 1.06 -15.73 5.87
C PHE A 66 0.41 -16.52 4.73
N GLU A 67 -0.70 -15.99 4.24
CA GLU A 67 -1.39 -16.45 3.04
C GLU A 67 -1.73 -15.22 2.21
N VAL A 68 -1.43 -15.28 0.92
CA VAL A 68 -1.84 -14.24 -0.02
C VAL A 68 -2.81 -14.83 -1.01
N GLU A 69 -3.89 -14.13 -1.29
CA GLU A 69 -4.86 -14.55 -2.30
C GLU A 69 -5.38 -13.36 -3.09
N TRP A 70 -5.91 -13.67 -4.27
CA TRP A 70 -6.73 -12.74 -5.00
C TRP A 70 -8.10 -12.57 -4.35
N GLY A 71 -8.42 -11.33 -4.00
CA GLY A 71 -9.76 -10.92 -3.61
C GLY A 71 -10.68 -10.66 -4.78
N ASP A 72 -11.97 -10.77 -4.49
CA ASP A 72 -13.03 -10.24 -5.33
C ASP A 72 -12.94 -8.71 -5.41
N PHE A 73 -13.60 -8.12 -6.42
CA PHE A 73 -13.39 -6.77 -6.94
C PHE A 73 -13.54 -5.58 -5.95
N PHE A 74 -13.83 -5.79 -4.67
CA PHE A 74 -14.30 -4.73 -3.78
C PHE A 74 -13.23 -4.08 -2.87
N SER A 75 -12.20 -4.78 -2.41
CA SER A 75 -11.13 -4.13 -1.61
C SER A 75 -9.89 -5.00 -1.41
N ASP A 76 -8.74 -4.35 -1.33
CA ASP A 76 -7.53 -4.91 -0.71
C ASP A 76 -7.73 -4.93 0.80
N TYR A 77 -7.35 -6.02 1.47
CA TYR A 77 -7.40 -6.07 2.93
C TYR A 77 -6.36 -7.03 3.51
N VAL A 78 -6.03 -6.79 4.77
CA VAL A 78 -5.25 -7.71 5.58
C VAL A 78 -6.05 -8.07 6.83
N LYS A 79 -6.07 -9.36 7.16
CA LYS A 79 -6.60 -9.85 8.44
C LYS A 79 -5.60 -10.76 9.11
N LYS A 80 -5.63 -10.80 10.43
CA LYS A 80 -4.98 -11.83 11.22
C LYS A 80 -6.04 -12.85 11.59
N ASP A 81 -5.83 -14.13 11.30
CA ASP A 81 -6.75 -15.18 11.72
C ASP A 81 -6.58 -15.52 13.22
N GLN A 82 -7.40 -16.46 13.70
CA GLN A 82 -7.39 -16.87 15.11
C GLN A 82 -6.11 -17.61 15.50
N ASP A 83 -5.45 -18.27 14.54
CA ASP A 83 -4.18 -18.98 14.73
C ASP A 83 -2.97 -18.05 14.63
N GLY A 84 -3.21 -16.76 14.37
CA GLY A 84 -2.20 -15.72 14.29
C GLY A 84 -1.49 -15.60 12.95
N LYS A 85 -1.95 -16.32 11.92
CA LYS A 85 -1.50 -16.22 10.54
C LYS A 85 -2.10 -14.97 9.90
N TYR A 86 -1.30 -14.26 9.11
CA TYR A 86 -1.79 -13.12 8.35
C TYR A 86 -2.34 -13.55 7.00
N LYS A 87 -3.54 -13.11 6.66
CA LYS A 87 -4.10 -13.26 5.32
C LYS A 87 -4.15 -11.91 4.63
N ILE A 88 -3.49 -11.82 3.49
CA ILE A 88 -3.46 -10.64 2.63
C ILE A 88 -4.30 -10.95 1.40
N CYS A 89 -5.28 -10.11 1.16
CA CYS A 89 -6.17 -10.22 0.03
C CYS A 89 -5.91 -9.04 -0.89
N ILE A 90 -5.41 -9.31 -2.09
CA ILE A 90 -5.16 -8.28 -3.10
C ILE A 90 -6.29 -8.34 -4.12
N ARG A 91 -6.95 -7.22 -4.37
CA ARG A 91 -8.00 -7.07 -5.37
C ARG A 91 -7.42 -7.31 -6.77
N LYS A 92 -8.07 -8.18 -7.54
CA LYS A 92 -7.82 -8.33 -8.98
C LYS A 92 -8.14 -7.02 -9.70
N SER A 93 -7.11 -6.22 -9.98
CA SER A 93 -7.24 -4.92 -10.63
C SER A 93 -5.95 -4.58 -11.38
N PHE A 94 -6.02 -3.63 -12.33
CA PHE A 94 -4.84 -3.15 -13.07
C PHE A 94 -3.80 -2.44 -12.17
N THR A 95 -4.19 -2.07 -10.95
CA THR A 95 -3.33 -1.50 -9.93
C THR A 95 -2.61 -2.55 -9.09
N ALA A 96 -2.97 -3.84 -9.21
CA ALA A 96 -2.31 -4.94 -8.50
C ALA A 96 -0.83 -5.03 -8.91
N SER A 97 0.05 -4.70 -7.97
CA SER A 97 1.47 -4.51 -8.23
C SER A 97 2.32 -4.90 -7.03
N ARG A 98 3.62 -5.09 -7.26
CA ARG A 98 4.61 -5.34 -6.20
C ARG A 98 4.60 -4.23 -5.15
N ASN A 99 4.41 -2.96 -5.52
CA ASN A 99 4.29 -1.90 -4.52
C ASN A 99 3.09 -2.16 -3.60
N LEU A 100 1.90 -2.42 -4.14
CA LEU A 100 0.73 -2.66 -3.29
C LEU A 100 0.98 -3.78 -2.25
N VAL A 101 1.67 -4.85 -2.65
CA VAL A 101 2.08 -5.90 -1.71
C VAL A 101 3.04 -5.38 -0.63
N ARG A 102 4.04 -4.56 -1.00
CA ARG A 102 4.93 -3.92 -0.03
C ARG A 102 4.19 -3.01 0.94
N HIS A 103 3.23 -2.23 0.45
CA HIS A 103 2.41 -1.33 1.23
C HIS A 103 1.64 -2.11 2.31
N GLU A 104 0.90 -3.15 1.93
CA GLU A 104 0.16 -4.00 2.87
C GLU A 104 1.08 -4.73 3.86
N LEU A 105 2.19 -5.29 3.38
CA LEU A 105 3.18 -5.95 4.24
C LEU A 105 3.79 -5.00 5.26
N TYR A 106 4.01 -3.73 4.89
CA TYR A 106 4.53 -2.73 5.82
C TYR A 106 3.56 -2.44 6.96
N HIS A 107 2.26 -2.37 6.67
CA HIS A 107 1.23 -2.23 7.72
C HIS A 107 1.27 -3.39 8.72
N ILE A 108 1.49 -4.62 8.26
CA ILE A 108 1.66 -5.80 9.12
C ILE A 108 2.93 -5.68 9.95
N HIS A 109 4.07 -5.45 9.29
CA HIS A 109 5.38 -5.36 9.91
C HIS A 109 5.43 -4.35 11.06
N ARG A 110 4.78 -3.18 10.87
CA ARG A 110 4.74 -2.10 11.87
C ARG A 110 3.58 -2.22 12.86
N GLY A 111 2.73 -3.24 12.74
CA GLY A 111 1.59 -3.44 13.62
C GLY A 111 0.58 -2.29 13.58
N HIS A 112 0.41 -1.65 12.41
CA HIS A 112 -0.48 -0.49 12.24
C HIS A 112 -1.95 -0.79 12.59
N MET A 113 -2.34 -2.08 12.60
CA MET A 113 -3.71 -2.55 12.85
C MET A 113 -4.04 -2.81 14.34
N HIS A 114 -3.05 -2.85 15.24
CA HIS A 114 -3.23 -3.41 16.60
C HIS A 114 -3.35 -2.38 17.74
N LYS A 115 -3.61 -1.10 17.45
CA LYS A 115 -3.60 -0.05 18.50
C LYS A 115 -4.98 0.16 19.15
N LYS A 116 -5.05 0.05 20.48
CA LYS A 116 -6.21 0.34 21.35
C LYS A 116 -6.44 1.85 21.55
N ASP A 117 -6.37 2.63 20.48
CA ASP A 117 -6.62 4.08 20.53
C ASP A 117 -8.12 4.39 20.38
N ASN A 118 -8.54 5.56 20.87
CA ASN A 118 -9.85 6.14 20.53
C ASN A 118 -10.03 6.20 19.01
N ILE A 119 -11.24 5.90 18.51
CA ILE A 119 -11.56 5.84 17.07
C ILE A 119 -11.06 7.06 16.29
N PHE A 120 -11.23 8.28 16.82
CA PHE A 120 -10.85 9.50 16.13
C PHE A 120 -9.34 9.65 16.04
N ILE A 121 -8.63 9.42 17.14
CA ILE A 121 -7.16 9.46 17.21
C ILE A 121 -6.56 8.35 16.32
N ARG A 122 -7.18 7.17 16.30
CA ARG A 122 -6.76 6.05 15.45
C ARG A 122 -6.88 6.40 13.97
N LEU A 123 -7.99 7.01 13.56
CA LEU A 123 -8.18 7.46 12.17
C LEU A 123 -7.16 8.52 11.78
N LEU A 124 -6.91 9.53 12.62
CA LEU A 124 -5.91 10.55 12.34
C LEU A 124 -4.50 9.94 12.24
N LYS A 125 -4.09 9.11 13.20
CA LYS A 125 -2.78 8.43 13.12
C LYS A 125 -2.67 7.53 11.89
N TYR A 126 -3.76 6.85 11.52
CA TYR A 126 -3.78 6.01 10.34
C TYR A 126 -3.50 6.83 9.07
N TYR A 127 -4.28 7.88 8.82
CA TYR A 127 -4.15 8.69 7.61
C TYR A 127 -2.90 9.57 7.55
N PHE A 128 -2.47 10.13 8.68
CA PHE A 128 -1.37 11.11 8.70
C PHE A 128 0.00 10.50 9.03
N ILE A 129 0.05 9.27 9.54
CA ILE A 129 1.32 8.63 9.95
C ILE A 129 1.47 7.27 9.28
N HIS A 130 0.54 6.35 9.50
CA HIS A 130 0.70 4.96 9.06
C HIS A 130 0.67 4.81 7.54
N GLU A 131 -0.31 5.43 6.88
CA GLU A 131 -0.48 5.43 5.43
C GLU A 131 0.71 6.07 4.70
N PRO A 132 1.16 7.29 5.04
CA PRO A 132 2.35 7.88 4.41
C PRO A 132 3.61 7.02 4.56
N GLN A 133 3.81 6.40 5.72
CA GLN A 133 4.95 5.49 5.93
C GLN A 133 4.85 4.24 5.05
N ALA A 134 3.66 3.64 4.95
CA ALA A 134 3.44 2.46 4.11
C ALA A 134 3.56 2.79 2.61
N VAL A 135 3.06 3.95 2.17
CA VAL A 135 3.25 4.47 0.81
C VAL A 135 4.74 4.71 0.54
N ALA A 136 5.47 5.33 1.46
CA ALA A 136 6.90 5.60 1.30
C ALA A 136 7.71 4.30 1.20
N TYR A 137 7.41 3.31 2.04
CA TYR A 137 8.03 1.99 1.94
C TYR A 137 7.64 1.28 0.64
N GLY A 138 6.36 1.29 0.30
CA GLY A 138 5.86 0.64 -0.90
C GLY A 138 6.53 1.15 -2.18
N SER A 139 6.58 2.48 -2.30
CA SER A 139 7.13 3.16 -3.47
C SER A 139 8.64 3.15 -3.52
N PHE A 140 9.32 3.33 -2.39
CA PHE A 140 10.75 3.62 -2.36
C PHE A 140 11.59 2.61 -1.56
N GLY A 141 10.96 1.71 -0.81
CA GLY A 141 11.63 0.78 0.11
C GLY A 141 12.17 1.44 1.38
N LEU A 142 11.74 2.68 1.69
CA LEU A 142 12.22 3.44 2.86
C LEU A 142 11.51 2.96 4.14
N LYS A 143 12.29 2.56 5.14
CA LYS A 143 11.81 2.11 6.46
C LYS A 143 11.89 3.28 7.45
N PHE A 144 10.85 3.46 8.26
CA PHE A 144 10.73 4.50 9.31
C PHE A 144 10.26 3.87 10.62
#